data_AF-A0A3P1XD56-F1
#
_entry.id   AF-A0A3P1XD56-F1
#
_cell.length_a   1.000
_cell.length_b   1.000
_cell.length_c   1.000
_cell.angle_alpha   90.00
_cell.angle_beta   90.00
_cell.angle_gamma   90.00
#
_symmetry.space_group_name_H-M   'P 1'
#
loop_
_entity.id
_entity.type
_entity.pdbx_description
1 polymer ?
#
loop_
_entity_poly.entity_id
_entity_poly.type
_entity_poly.pdbx_seq_one_letter_code
_entity_poly.pdbx_strand_id
1 'polypeptide(L)'
;GLRAGGTIEKRDLLTLACTAVPGTSNGSYKGALRNLSFTPTTGYALRNVTVPFTFTYTVGNETIDGLRIYASGSALLLMLPKAETVHIYHVSGAMVKTLALPAGDHVQPLAPGMYLVRVGERVTKILIK
;
A
#
# COMPACT_ATOMS: atom_id res chain seq x y z
N GLY A 1 -60.76 6.98 -11.83
CA GLY A 1 -59.76 6.74 -12.89
C GLY A 1 -58.38 6.77 -12.28
N LEU A 2 -57.60 5.70 -12.48
CA LEU A 2 -56.21 5.62 -12.02
C LEU A 2 -55.38 6.77 -12.64
N ARG A 3 -54.61 7.50 -11.83
CA ARG A 3 -53.60 8.44 -12.33
C ARG A 3 -52.24 7.74 -12.39
N ALA A 4 -51.66 7.74 -13.58
CA ALA A 4 -50.38 7.14 -13.91
C ALA A 4 -49.25 7.75 -13.06
N GLY A 5 -48.43 6.88 -12.43
CA GLY A 5 -47.19 7.28 -11.78
C GLY A 5 -46.16 7.67 -12.83
N GLY A 6 -45.60 8.88 -12.71
CA GLY A 6 -44.51 9.33 -13.57
C GLY A 6 -43.23 8.55 -13.29
N THR A 7 -42.60 8.02 -14.34
CA THR A 7 -41.27 7.41 -14.28
C THR A 7 -40.24 8.47 -13.93
N ILE A 8 -39.57 8.34 -12.80
CA ILE A 8 -38.37 9.13 -12.49
C ILE A 8 -37.24 8.55 -13.33
N GLU A 9 -36.75 9.30 -14.32
CA GLU A 9 -35.50 8.95 -15.01
C GLU A 9 -34.36 8.99 -13.99
N LYS A 10 -33.82 7.82 -13.68
CA LYS A 10 -32.57 7.67 -12.93
C LYS A 10 -31.43 8.20 -13.80
N ARG A 11 -30.95 9.43 -13.54
CA ARG A 11 -29.70 9.91 -14.13
C ARG A 11 -28.53 9.49 -13.26
N ASP A 12 -27.70 8.66 -13.87
CA ASP A 12 -26.71 7.83 -13.21
C ASP A 12 -25.48 8.59 -12.67
N LEU A 13 -25.08 8.14 -11.47
CA LEU A 13 -23.71 7.96 -10.98
C LEU A 13 -22.82 9.21 -10.83
N LEU A 14 -22.84 9.76 -9.61
CA LEU A 14 -21.73 10.54 -9.09
C LEU A 14 -20.46 9.67 -9.06
N THR A 15 -19.50 9.97 -9.94
CA THR A 15 -18.21 9.27 -9.98
C THR A 15 -17.19 10.01 -9.12
N LEU A 16 -16.69 9.35 -8.07
CA LEU A 16 -15.55 9.81 -7.27
C LEU A 16 -14.30 9.05 -7.74
N ALA A 17 -13.44 9.69 -8.53
CA ALA A 17 -12.15 9.11 -8.90
C ALA A 17 -11.09 9.52 -7.86
N CYS A 18 -10.47 8.53 -7.20
CA CYS A 18 -9.29 8.72 -6.36
C CYS A 18 -8.13 7.97 -7.00
N THR A 19 -7.13 8.70 -7.50
CA THR A 19 -5.90 8.10 -8.03
C THR A 19 -4.92 7.87 -6.88
N ALA A 20 -4.69 6.61 -6.50
CA ALA A 20 -3.63 6.26 -5.57
C ALA A 20 -2.31 6.02 -6.34
N VAL A 21 -1.19 6.51 -5.80
CA VAL A 21 0.16 6.26 -6.33
C VAL A 21 0.65 4.91 -5.78
N PRO A 22 1.23 4.02 -6.62
CA PRO A 22 1.83 2.77 -6.15
C PRO A 22 2.92 2.99 -5.10
N GLY A 23 2.93 2.20 -4.03
CA GLY A 23 3.96 2.24 -2.98
C GLY A 23 3.64 3.03 -1.71
N THR A 24 2.47 3.69 -1.61
CA THR A 24 2.06 4.50 -0.43
C THR A 24 0.72 4.07 0.19
N SER A 25 0.27 2.84 -0.02
CA SER A 25 -1.13 2.44 0.21
C SER A 25 -1.47 2.00 1.63
N ASN A 26 -1.09 2.76 2.65
CA ASN A 26 -1.59 2.59 4.03
C ASN A 26 -2.15 3.92 4.58
N GLY A 27 -3.08 4.53 3.85
CA GLY A 27 -3.69 5.81 4.21
C GLY A 27 -5.21 5.77 4.25
N SER A 28 -5.81 6.55 5.14
CA SER A 28 -7.24 6.86 5.11
C SER A 28 -7.49 7.94 4.05
N TYR A 29 -8.37 7.66 3.09
CA TYR A 29 -8.74 8.61 2.05
C TYR A 29 -10.05 9.32 2.43
N LYS A 30 -10.01 10.66 2.49
CA LYS A 30 -11.19 11.47 2.82
C LYS A 30 -11.72 12.14 1.55
N GLY A 31 -12.81 11.60 1.01
CA GLY A 31 -13.61 12.28 -0.03
C GLY A 31 -14.73 13.11 0.61
N ALA A 32 -15.00 14.30 0.10
CA ALA A 32 -16.16 15.10 0.50
C ALA A 32 -17.15 15.19 -0.67
N LEU A 33 -18.41 14.83 -0.41
CA LEU A 33 -19.51 15.12 -1.32
C LEU A 33 -19.90 16.58 -1.15
N ARG A 34 -19.80 17.37 -2.22
CA ARG A 34 -20.24 18.78 -2.24
C ARG A 34 -21.37 18.93 -3.25
N ASN A 35 -22.29 19.86 -2.99
CA ASN A 35 -23.39 20.24 -3.90
C ASN A 35 -24.40 19.13 -4.21
N LEU A 36 -24.76 18.29 -3.22
CA LEU A 36 -25.89 17.36 -3.37
C LEU A 36 -27.22 18.09 -3.12
N SER A 37 -28.02 18.27 -4.18
CA SER A 37 -29.33 18.93 -4.11
C SER A 37 -30.45 18.01 -4.60
N PHE A 38 -31.59 18.02 -3.90
CA PHE A 38 -32.82 17.36 -4.32
C PHE A 38 -33.87 18.43 -4.61
N THR A 39 -34.49 18.37 -5.79
CA THR A 39 -35.59 19.27 -6.16
C THR A 39 -36.86 18.44 -6.29
N PRO A 40 -37.81 18.54 -5.34
CA PRO A 40 -39.09 17.87 -5.49
C PRO A 40 -39.91 18.53 -6.60
N THR A 41 -40.78 17.75 -7.22
CA THR A 41 -41.82 18.29 -8.11
C THR A 41 -42.71 19.27 -7.33
N THR A 42 -43.11 20.36 -7.98
CA THR A 42 -43.99 21.38 -7.39
C THR A 42 -45.24 20.76 -6.75
N GLY A 43 -45.54 21.14 -5.52
CA GLY A 43 -46.66 20.61 -4.74
C GLY A 43 -46.35 19.36 -3.92
N TYR A 44 -45.12 18.81 -4.00
CA TYR A 44 -44.68 17.67 -3.22
C TYR A 44 -43.58 18.05 -2.23
N ALA A 45 -43.63 17.47 -1.03
CA ALA A 45 -42.59 17.60 -0.02
C ALA A 45 -41.70 16.36 -0.01
N LEU A 46 -40.38 16.54 0.10
CA LEU A 46 -39.47 15.45 0.40
C LEU A 46 -39.65 15.02 1.85
N ARG A 47 -39.90 13.73 2.08
CA ARG A 47 -39.94 13.12 3.41
C ARG A 47 -39.09 11.86 3.41
N ASN A 48 -38.21 11.72 4.41
CA ASN A 48 -37.36 10.55 4.64
C ASN A 48 -36.51 10.14 3.41
N VAL A 49 -35.66 11.04 2.93
CA VAL A 49 -34.77 10.76 1.79
C VAL A 49 -33.58 9.92 2.24
N THR A 50 -33.45 8.71 1.69
CA THR A 50 -32.28 7.82 1.88
C THR A 50 -31.58 7.62 0.54
N VAL A 51 -30.26 7.85 0.51
CA VAL A 51 -29.44 7.62 -0.70
C VAL A 51 -28.43 6.51 -0.43
N PRO A 52 -28.64 5.30 -0.97
CA PRO A 52 -27.61 4.27 -0.92
C PRO A 52 -26.48 4.61 -1.89
N PHE A 53 -25.25 4.39 -1.47
CA PHE A 53 -24.09 4.43 -2.36
C PHE A 53 -23.17 3.25 -2.10
N THR A 54 -22.41 2.88 -3.12
CA THR A 54 -21.44 1.79 -3.10
C THR A 54 -20.10 2.33 -3.54
N PHE A 55 -19.04 2.04 -2.80
CA PHE A 55 -17.67 2.28 -3.24
C PHE A 55 -17.14 1.06 -3.96
N THR A 56 -16.58 1.25 -5.15
CA THR A 56 -15.79 0.24 -5.85
C THR A 56 -14.37 0.76 -5.95
N TYR A 57 -13.43 0.04 -5.36
CA TYR A 57 -12.01 0.36 -5.43
C TYR A 57 -11.23 -0.91 -5.76
N THR A 58 -10.15 -0.76 -6.52
CA THR A 58 -9.23 -1.85 -6.82
C THR A 58 -8.15 -1.92 -5.76
N VAL A 59 -7.94 -3.09 -5.17
CA VAL A 59 -6.75 -3.36 -4.36
C VAL A 59 -5.62 -3.77 -5.31
N GLY A 60 -4.52 -3.02 -5.31
CA GLY A 60 -3.28 -3.45 -5.94
C GLY A 60 -2.50 -4.32 -4.98
N ASN A 61 -2.62 -5.64 -5.08
CA ASN A 61 -1.70 -6.53 -4.38
C ASN A 61 -0.38 -6.54 -5.15
N GLU A 62 0.67 -5.96 -4.58
CA GLU A 62 2.01 -6.08 -5.13
C GLU A 62 2.62 -7.41 -4.67
N THR A 63 3.09 -8.21 -5.63
CA THR A 63 3.90 -9.39 -5.33
C THR A 63 5.25 -8.90 -4.82
N ILE A 64 5.44 -8.93 -3.51
CA ILE A 64 6.74 -8.68 -2.90
C ILE A 64 7.63 -9.87 -3.27
N ASP A 65 8.81 -9.61 -3.83
CA ASP A 65 9.81 -10.59 -4.32
C ASP A 65 10.40 -11.51 -3.21
N GLY A 66 9.77 -11.57 -2.03
CA GLY A 66 10.16 -12.42 -0.90
C GLY A 66 11.43 -11.99 -0.16
N LEU A 67 12.31 -11.20 -0.79
CA LEU A 67 13.53 -10.69 -0.15
C LEU A 67 13.23 -9.68 0.96
N ARG A 68 13.61 -10.00 2.19
CA ARG A 68 13.57 -9.07 3.33
C ARG A 68 14.98 -8.88 3.90
N ILE A 69 15.33 -7.62 4.16
CA ILE A 69 16.61 -7.23 4.75
C ILE A 69 16.28 -6.17 5.80
N TYR A 70 16.50 -6.46 7.08
CA TYR A 70 16.18 -5.52 8.16
C TYR A 70 17.06 -5.73 9.40
N ALA A 71 17.19 -4.70 10.23
CA ALA A 71 17.89 -4.79 11.50
C ALA A 71 16.94 -5.21 12.63
N SER A 72 17.42 -6.05 13.54
CA SER A 72 16.79 -6.30 14.84
C SER A 72 17.86 -6.44 15.90
N GLY A 73 17.86 -5.54 16.90
CA GLY A 73 18.93 -5.46 17.89
C GLY A 73 20.31 -5.28 17.24
N SER A 74 21.27 -6.09 17.66
CA SER A 74 22.65 -6.13 17.15
C SER A 74 22.85 -7.07 15.95
N ALA A 75 21.78 -7.37 15.20
CA ALA A 75 21.84 -8.31 14.09
C ALA A 75 21.11 -7.80 12.84
N LEU A 76 21.67 -8.20 11.70
CA LEU A 76 21.04 -8.14 10.40
C LEU A 76 20.22 -9.42 10.18
N LEU A 77 18.93 -9.28 9.89
CA LEU A 77 18.04 -10.37 9.53
C LEU A 77 17.79 -10.35 8.03
N LEU A 78 17.90 -11.52 7.42
CA LEU A 78 17.74 -11.73 5.98
C LEU A 78 16.69 -12.84 5.78
N MET A 79 15.71 -12.60 4.92
CA MET A 79 14.85 -13.65 4.36
C MET A 79 15.15 -13.70 2.86
N LEU A 80 15.73 -14.81 2.40
CA LEU A 80 16.16 -14.98 1.01
C LEU A 80 15.17 -15.90 0.28
N PRO A 81 14.55 -15.45 -0.84
CA PRO A 81 13.60 -16.27 -1.61
C PRO A 81 14.29 -17.42 -2.38
N LYS A 82 15.60 -17.28 -2.65
CA LYS A 82 16.45 -18.27 -3.31
C LYS A 82 17.87 -18.17 -2.76
N ALA A 83 18.73 -19.14 -3.08
CA ALA A 83 20.14 -19.07 -2.70
C ALA A 83 20.82 -17.87 -3.39
N GLU A 84 21.56 -17.07 -2.63
CA GLU A 84 22.17 -15.82 -3.08
C GLU A 84 23.51 -15.56 -2.40
N THR A 85 24.36 -14.77 -3.04
CA THR A 85 25.57 -14.23 -2.41
C THR A 85 25.25 -12.87 -1.80
N VAL A 86 25.49 -12.75 -0.50
CA VAL A 86 25.27 -11.53 0.28
C VAL A 86 26.59 -10.86 0.58
N HIS A 87 26.73 -9.60 0.17
CA HIS A 87 27.87 -8.76 0.53
C HIS A 87 27.43 -7.70 1.54
N ILE A 88 28.18 -7.57 2.62
CA ILE A 88 27.93 -6.60 3.67
C ILE A 88 29.13 -5.67 3.72
N TYR A 89 28.86 -4.38 3.51
CA TYR A 89 29.86 -3.32 3.59
C TYR A 89 29.50 -2.39 4.74
N HIS A 90 30.51 -1.87 5.44
CA HIS A 90 30.33 -0.69 6.27
C HIS A 90 30.13 0.53 5.35
N VAL A 91 29.39 1.55 5.80
CA VAL A 91 29.12 2.74 4.97
C VAL A 91 30.39 3.50 4.55
N SER A 92 31.50 3.28 5.25
CA SER A 92 32.83 3.79 4.85
C SER A 92 33.40 3.12 3.60
N GLY A 93 32.75 2.09 3.06
CA GLY A 93 33.18 1.33 1.89
C GLY A 93 33.98 0.06 2.22
N ALA A 94 34.32 -0.17 3.49
CA ALA A 94 35.01 -1.38 3.92
C ALA A 94 34.11 -2.62 3.79
N MET A 95 34.59 -3.67 3.14
CA MET A 95 33.94 -4.99 3.13
C MET A 95 33.97 -5.57 4.54
N VAL A 96 32.80 -5.99 5.04
CA VAL A 96 32.64 -6.59 6.38
C VAL A 96 32.51 -8.10 6.25
N LYS A 97 31.60 -8.59 5.40
CA LYS A 97 31.36 -10.03 5.19
C LYS A 97 30.93 -10.31 3.75
N THR A 98 31.30 -11.47 3.24
CA THR A 98 30.73 -12.08 2.03
C THR A 98 30.22 -13.46 2.40
N LEU A 99 28.95 -13.76 2.10
CA LEU A 99 28.26 -14.96 2.54
C LEU A 99 27.55 -15.60 1.35
N ALA A 100 27.76 -16.88 1.09
CA ALA A 100 26.91 -17.66 0.20
C ALA A 100 25.83 -18.34 1.05
N LEU A 101 24.58 -17.87 0.94
CA LEU A 101 23.48 -18.31 1.80
C LEU A 101 22.40 -19.02 0.99
N PRO A 102 21.83 -20.14 1.49
CA PRO A 102 20.67 -20.78 0.87
C PRO A 102 19.41 -19.92 1.04
N ALA A 103 18.33 -20.32 0.37
CA ALA A 103 17.01 -19.74 0.62
C ALA A 103 16.59 -19.92 2.09
N GLY A 104 15.79 -19.00 2.61
CA GLY A 104 15.29 -19.01 3.98
C GLY A 104 15.81 -17.86 4.84
N ASP A 105 15.61 -18.01 6.15
CA ASP A 105 15.92 -16.98 7.14
C ASP A 105 17.35 -17.11 7.68
N HIS A 106 18.05 -15.98 7.78
CA HIS A 106 19.41 -15.91 8.29
C HIS A 106 19.58 -14.73 9.23
N VAL A 107 20.40 -14.94 10.26
CA VAL A 107 20.76 -13.92 11.25
C VAL A 107 22.25 -13.71 11.21
N GLN A 108 22.67 -12.46 11.01
CA GLN A 108 24.08 -12.08 10.99
C GLN A 108 24.36 -11.04 12.08
N PRO A 109 25.04 -11.43 13.18
CA PRO A 109 25.52 -10.48 14.17
C PRO A 109 26.47 -9.45 13.53
N LEU A 110 26.23 -8.18 13.86
CA LEU A 110 27.01 -7.03 13.43
C LEU A 110 27.20 -6.07 14.60
N ALA A 111 28.32 -5.35 14.63
CA ALA A 111 28.49 -4.26 15.57
C ALA A 111 27.50 -3.11 15.26
N PRO A 112 27.19 -2.23 16.23
CA PRO A 112 26.43 -1.02 15.96
C PRO A 112 27.10 -0.19 14.87
N GLY A 113 26.33 0.28 13.90
CA GLY A 113 26.87 0.99 12.75
C GLY A 113 25.94 1.00 11.53
N MET A 114 26.38 1.70 10.50
CA MET A 114 25.65 1.81 9.24
C MET A 114 26.29 0.91 8.18
N TYR A 115 25.47 0.11 7.52
CA TYR A 115 25.89 -0.89 6.55
C TYR A 115 25.15 -0.76 5.23
N LEU A 116 25.82 -1.16 4.15
CA LEU A 116 25.23 -1.42 2.85
C LEU A 116 25.21 -2.94 2.65
N VAL A 117 24.02 -3.51 2.52
CA VAL A 117 23.81 -4.94 2.28
C VAL A 117 23.38 -5.13 0.84
N ARG A 118 24.19 -5.86 0.07
CA ARG A 118 23.91 -6.23 -1.31
C ARG A 118 23.49 -7.69 -1.38
N VAL A 119 22.35 -7.95 -2.00
CA VAL A 119 21.82 -9.30 -2.30
C VAL A 119 21.40 -9.29 -3.76
N GLY A 120 22.13 -10.00 -4.62
CA GLY A 120 21.96 -9.90 -6.08
C GLY A 120 22.13 -8.44 -6.56
N GLU A 121 21.06 -7.91 -7.17
CA GLU A 121 20.98 -6.53 -7.67
C GLU A 121 20.47 -5.53 -6.62
N ARG A 122 19.86 -6.01 -5.53
CA ARG A 122 19.31 -5.16 -4.47
C ARG A 122 20.43 -4.68 -3.55
N VAL A 123 20.48 -3.38 -3.30
CA VAL A 123 21.33 -2.78 -2.26
C VAL A 123 20.44 -2.07 -1.24
N THR A 124 20.61 -2.41 0.03
CA THR A 124 19.84 -1.83 1.14
C THR A 124 20.79 -1.23 2.17
N LYS A 125 20.57 0.04 2.51
CA LYS A 125 21.27 0.69 3.62
C LYS A 125 20.54 0.40 4.93
N ILE A 126 21.26 -0.10 5.93
CA ILE A 126 20.71 -0.50 7.24
C ILE A 126 21.54 0.06 8.38
N LEU A 127 20.84 0.58 9.38
CA LEU A 127 21.42 0.95 10.67
C LEU A 127 21.23 -0.20 11.65
N ILE A 128 22.33 -0.71 12.20
CA ILE A 128 22.36 -1.59 13.37
C ILE A 128 22.54 -0.71 14.60
N LYS A 129 21.66 -0.88 15.59
CA LYS A 129 21.65 -0.08 16.83
C LYS A 129 22.57 -0.67 17.89
#